data_AF-A0A8C5C5Z2-F1
#
_entry.id   AF-A0A8C5C5Z2-F1
#
_cell.length_a   1.000
_cell.length_b   1.000
_cell.length_c   1.000
_cell.angle_alpha   90.00
_cell.angle_beta   90.00
_cell.angle_gamma   90.00
#
_symmetry.space_group_name_H-M   'P 1'
#
loop_
_entity.id
_entity.type
_entity.pdbx_description
1 polymer ?
#
loop_
_entity_poly.entity_id
_entity_poly.type
_entity_poly.pdbx_seq_one_letter_code
_entity_poly.pdbx_strand_id
1 'polypeptide(L)'
;MAKIAKTHEDIEAQILEIQGMKAALLEEGEQGVGLDSTGFFDQEIYGGSDSRFTGYVTSIAANEQEDDDEEDSSTSLLGQKKPGYHAPVAILNAIPQSEEQYDPFAEHRPAKIADREDEYKGRRRQMIISPERLDPFADVLYCTLLRVQQLILCRLW
;
A
#
# COMPACT_ATOMS: atom_id res chain seq x y z
N MET A 1 35.18 -16.52 -26.90
CA MET A 1 34.12 -17.41 -27.43
C MET A 1 34.40 -18.81 -26.89
N ALA A 2 33.57 -19.32 -25.97
CA ALA A 2 33.77 -20.63 -25.37
C ALA A 2 33.57 -21.73 -26.43
N LYS A 3 34.54 -22.63 -26.56
CA LYS A 3 34.44 -23.78 -27.46
C LYS A 3 33.38 -24.71 -26.88
N ILE A 4 32.28 -24.90 -27.59
CA ILE A 4 31.22 -25.83 -27.21
C ILE A 4 31.82 -27.24 -27.24
N ALA A 5 31.85 -27.91 -26.08
CA ALA A 5 32.28 -29.29 -25.95
C ALA A 5 31.38 -30.19 -26.83
N LYS A 6 31.99 -30.98 -27.73
CA LYS A 6 31.26 -31.82 -28.70
C LYS A 6 31.21 -33.29 -28.31
N THR A 7 32.09 -33.73 -27.40
CA THR A 7 32.17 -35.13 -26.95
C THR A 7 31.78 -35.24 -25.47
N HIS A 8 31.34 -36.42 -25.06
CA HIS A 8 30.89 -36.68 -23.68
C HIS A 8 32.02 -36.47 -22.66
N GLU A 9 33.25 -36.88 -23.00
CA GLU A 9 34.44 -36.72 -22.18
C GLU A 9 34.82 -35.25 -21.97
N ASP A 10 34.71 -34.41 -23.01
CA ASP A 10 34.94 -32.96 -22.90
C ASP A 10 33.95 -32.27 -21.96
N ILE A 11 32.70 -32.75 -21.92
CA ILE A 11 31.64 -32.22 -21.05
C ILE A 11 31.95 -32.58 -19.59
N GLU A 12 32.39 -33.81 -19.32
CA GLU A 12 32.76 -34.25 -17.97
C GLU A 12 33.97 -33.48 -17.43
N ALA A 13 35.00 -33.27 -18.25
CA ALA A 13 36.16 -32.47 -17.88
C ALA A 13 35.76 -31.02 -17.55
N GLN A 14 34.86 -30.43 -18.34
CA GLN A 14 34.35 -29.08 -18.10
C GLN A 14 33.52 -28.99 -16.81
N ILE A 15 32.73 -30.02 -16.50
CA ILE A 15 31.94 -30.07 -15.26
C ILE A 15 32.87 -30.13 -14.05
N LEU A 16 33.94 -30.92 -14.10
CA LEU A 16 34.92 -31.01 -13.01
C LEU A 16 35.66 -29.67 -12.81
N GLU A 17 36.03 -28.99 -13.89
CA GLU A 17 36.65 -27.66 -13.83
C GLU A 17 35.71 -26.63 -13.18
N ILE A 18 34.45 -26.57 -13.62
CA ILE A 18 33.44 -25.65 -13.06
C ILE A 18 33.18 -25.95 -11.57
N GLN A 19 33.13 -27.23 -11.18
CA GLN A 19 32.95 -27.62 -9.77
C GLN A 19 34.16 -27.21 -8.91
N GLY A 20 35.38 -27.37 -9.41
CA GLY A 20 36.59 -26.92 -8.73
C GLY A 20 36.65 -25.40 -8.55
N MET A 21 36.31 -24.63 -9.59
CA MET A 21 36.24 -23.17 -9.51
C MET A 21 35.13 -22.70 -8.56
N LYS A 22 33.97 -23.38 -8.56
CA LYS A 22 32.86 -23.05 -7.67
C LYS A 22 33.22 -23.29 -6.20
N ALA A 23 33.95 -24.36 -5.89
CA ALA A 23 34.40 -24.62 -4.52
C ALA A 23 35.37 -23.54 -4.03
N ALA A 24 36.25 -23.05 -4.90
CA ALA A 24 37.17 -21.95 -4.56
C ALA A 24 36.45 -20.61 -4.32
N LEU A 25 35.37 -20.32 -5.04
CA LEU A 25 34.60 -19.09 -4.88
C LEU A 25 33.63 -19.11 -3.69
N LEU A 26 33.22 -20.29 -3.22
CA LEU A 26 32.30 -20.40 -2.08
C LEU A 26 32.95 -19.96 -0.76
N GLU A 27 34.26 -20.19 -0.61
CA GLU A 27 35.05 -19.75 0.54
C GLU A 27 35.14 -18.21 0.67
N GLU A 28 35.02 -17.44 -0.42
CA GLU A 28 34.99 -15.97 -0.38
C GLU A 28 33.56 -15.38 -0.26
N GLY A 29 32.51 -16.18 -0.54
CA GLY A 29 31.14 -15.67 -0.73
C GLY A 29 30.19 -15.79 0.46
N GLU A 30 30.56 -16.52 1.53
CA GLU A 30 29.67 -16.78 2.67
C GLU A 30 29.87 -15.84 3.86
N GLN A 31 30.63 -14.76 3.71
CA GLN A 31 30.70 -13.72 4.73
C GLN A 31 29.49 -12.77 4.59
N GLY A 32 28.36 -13.22 5.12
CA GLY A 32 27.14 -12.42 5.19
C GLY A 32 27.39 -11.10 5.91
N VAL A 33 26.76 -10.03 5.44
CA VAL A 33 26.83 -8.71 6.06
C VAL A 33 25.92 -8.68 7.28
N GLY A 34 26.52 -8.52 8.47
CA GLY A 34 25.82 -8.34 9.72
C GLY A 34 25.01 -7.03 9.74
N LEU A 35 23.92 -7.01 10.50
CA LEU A 35 23.01 -5.86 10.59
C LEU A 35 23.70 -4.58 11.10
N ASP A 36 24.70 -4.73 11.96
CA ASP A 36 25.54 -3.66 12.49
C ASP A 36 26.74 -3.34 11.60
N SER A 37 27.07 -4.22 10.66
CA SER A 37 28.21 -4.07 9.77
C SER A 37 27.82 -3.25 8.53
N THR A 38 28.65 -2.25 8.21
CA THR A 38 28.58 -1.57 6.93
C THR A 38 28.99 -2.57 5.85
N GLY A 39 28.03 -3.04 5.06
CA GLY A 39 28.26 -4.13 4.13
C GLY A 39 29.28 -3.85 3.02
N PHE A 40 29.48 -4.81 2.12
CA PHE A 40 30.39 -4.69 0.98
C PHE A 40 29.78 -3.81 -0.12
N PHE A 41 29.95 -2.50 0.01
CA PHE A 41 29.64 -1.53 -1.05
C PHE A 41 30.92 -0.93 -1.64
N ASP A 42 30.78 -0.23 -2.76
CA ASP A 42 31.89 0.41 -3.44
C ASP A 42 32.51 1.53 -2.59
N GLN A 43 33.70 1.25 -2.04
CA GLN A 43 34.39 2.17 -1.13
C GLN A 43 35.00 3.37 -1.85
N GLU A 44 35.26 3.29 -3.16
CA GLU A 44 35.83 4.42 -3.89
C GLU A 44 34.79 5.53 -4.10
N ILE A 45 33.51 5.14 -4.19
CA ILE A 45 32.39 6.07 -4.37
C ILE A 45 31.76 6.44 -3.01
N TYR A 46 31.58 5.47 -2.12
CA TYR A 46 30.81 5.65 -0.88
C TYR A 46 31.65 5.56 0.41
N GLY A 47 32.95 5.29 0.32
CA GLY A 47 33.89 5.24 1.46
C GLY A 47 34.65 6.54 1.73
N GLY A 48 34.17 7.66 1.18
CA GLY A 48 34.80 8.98 1.36
C GLY A 48 34.96 9.38 2.83
N SER A 49 36.01 10.15 3.11
CA SER A 49 36.43 10.58 4.46
C SER A 49 35.47 11.53 5.17
N ASP A 50 34.52 12.13 4.44
CA ASP A 50 33.47 12.93 5.04
C ASP A 50 32.47 12.00 5.70
N SER A 51 32.41 12.05 7.03
CA SER A 51 31.42 11.32 7.81
C SER A 51 30.04 11.52 7.16
N ARG A 52 29.37 10.42 6.83
CA ARG A 52 28.02 10.39 6.21
C ARG A 52 26.96 11.21 6.97
N PHE A 53 27.30 11.67 8.17
CA PHE A 53 26.46 12.46 9.06
C PHE A 53 26.92 13.93 9.18
N THR A 54 27.89 14.38 8.37
CA THR A 54 28.29 15.78 8.32
C THR A 54 27.08 16.66 7.96
N GLY A 55 26.77 17.63 8.83
CA GLY A 55 25.64 18.54 8.66
C GLY A 55 24.28 18.03 9.17
N TYR A 56 24.20 16.81 9.69
CA TYR A 56 22.98 16.27 10.29
C TYR A 56 23.09 16.16 11.81
N VAL A 57 21.96 16.36 12.49
CA VAL A 57 21.83 16.11 13.91
C VAL A 57 21.57 14.62 14.11
N THR A 58 22.52 13.89 14.68
CA THR A 58 22.44 12.42 14.84
C THR A 58 21.60 11.97 16.05
N SER A 59 21.02 12.90 16.79
CA SER A 59 20.21 12.62 17.98
C SER A 59 19.13 13.68 18.17
N ILE A 60 17.88 13.26 18.22
CA ILE A 60 16.74 14.12 18.60
C ILE A 60 16.70 14.20 20.13
N ALA A 61 16.49 15.38 20.70
CA ALA A 61 16.34 15.54 22.14
C ALA A 61 15.09 14.80 22.62
N ALA A 62 15.25 13.84 23.54
CA ALA A 62 14.14 13.05 24.08
C ALA A 62 13.18 13.84 25.00
N ASN A 63 13.33 15.18 25.09
CA ASN A 63 12.61 16.03 26.03
C ASN A 63 12.19 17.40 25.44
N GLU A 64 12.13 17.57 24.12
CA GLU A 64 11.46 18.75 23.53
C GLU A 64 9.94 18.55 23.55
N GLN A 65 9.38 18.59 24.77
CA GLN A 65 8.04 19.11 24.98
C GLN A 65 8.20 20.63 25.02
N GLU A 66 8.21 21.27 23.85
CA GLU A 66 7.90 22.70 23.81
C GLU A 66 6.41 22.82 24.17
N ASP A 67 6.19 23.24 25.42
CA ASP A 67 4.94 23.84 25.88
C ASP A 67 4.68 25.08 25.01
N ASP A 68 4.00 24.88 23.87
CA ASP A 68 3.31 25.95 23.17
C ASP A 68 1.92 26.11 23.81
N ASP A 69 1.94 26.62 25.05
CA ASP A 69 0.76 27.06 25.80
C ASP A 69 0.25 28.38 25.19
N GLU A 70 -0.33 28.31 23.99
CA GLU A 70 -1.21 29.36 23.49
C GLU A 70 -2.62 29.13 24.06
N GLU A 71 -2.84 29.81 25.18
CA GLU A 71 -4.09 30.02 25.90
C GLU A 71 -5.29 30.31 24.97
N ASP A 72 -6.09 29.29 24.64
CA ASP A 72 -7.49 29.49 24.25
C ASP A 72 -8.40 28.60 25.11
N SER A 73 -8.32 28.83 26.42
CA SER A 73 -9.35 28.43 27.37
C SER A 73 -10.53 29.40 27.27
N SER A 74 -11.31 29.27 26.20
CA SER A 74 -12.68 29.78 26.15
C SER A 74 -13.66 28.60 26.15
N THR A 75 -14.05 28.20 27.36
CA THR A 75 -15.22 27.38 27.60
C THR A 75 -16.47 28.09 27.06
N SER A 76 -16.82 27.86 25.79
CA SER A 76 -18.10 28.29 25.23
C SER A 76 -18.87 27.09 24.68
N LEU A 77 -19.82 26.65 25.50
CA LEU A 77 -20.67 25.46 25.38
C LEU A 77 -21.61 25.40 24.16
N LEU A 78 -21.49 26.25 23.16
CA LEU A 78 -22.35 26.21 21.95
C LEU A 78 -21.56 26.61 20.71
N GLY A 79 -20.50 25.88 20.42
CA GLY A 79 -19.85 25.92 19.11
C GLY A 79 -20.84 25.53 18.02
N GLN A 80 -21.41 26.54 17.35
CA GLN A 80 -22.11 26.42 16.08
C GLN A 80 -21.35 25.40 15.23
N LYS A 81 -21.98 24.28 14.91
CA LYS A 81 -21.42 23.28 13.99
C LYS A 81 -21.06 24.02 12.72
N LYS A 82 -19.76 24.31 12.54
CA LYS A 82 -19.24 24.90 11.31
C LYS A 82 -19.85 24.05 10.19
N PRO A 83 -20.60 24.63 9.23
CA PRO A 83 -21.07 23.86 8.09
C PRO A 83 -19.82 23.19 7.52
N GLY A 84 -19.87 21.87 7.41
CA GLY A 84 -18.67 21.07 7.13
C GLY A 84 -17.87 21.68 5.99
N TYR A 85 -16.55 21.56 6.05
CA TYR A 85 -15.60 21.97 5.01
C TYR A 85 -15.79 21.21 3.67
N HIS A 86 -17.02 20.75 3.39
CA HIS A 86 -17.45 20.04 2.21
C HIS A 86 -18.58 20.84 1.54
N ALA A 87 -18.52 20.94 0.21
CA ALA A 87 -19.53 21.66 -0.56
C ALA A 87 -20.93 21.05 -0.33
N PRO A 88 -21.99 21.86 -0.25
CA PRO A 88 -23.35 21.34 -0.10
C PRO A 88 -23.72 20.48 -1.32
N VAL A 89 -24.40 19.36 -1.06
CA VAL A 89 -24.77 18.33 -2.05
C VAL A 89 -25.50 18.91 -3.26
N ALA A 90 -26.27 19.98 -3.08
CA ALA A 90 -26.95 20.68 -4.18
C ALA A 90 -25.97 21.28 -5.21
N ILE A 91 -24.80 21.75 -4.78
CA ILE A 91 -23.75 22.26 -5.68
C ILE A 91 -23.04 21.10 -6.38
N LEU A 92 -22.83 19.97 -5.69
CA LEU A 92 -22.20 18.78 -6.29
C LEU A 92 -23.01 18.20 -7.46
N ASN A 93 -24.34 18.22 -7.36
CA ASN A 93 -25.23 17.73 -8.41
C ASN A 93 -25.43 18.73 -9.57
N ALA A 94 -25.17 20.02 -9.32
CA ALA A 94 -25.28 21.08 -10.31
C ALA A 94 -24.02 21.24 -11.17
N ILE A 95 -22.88 20.69 -10.72
CA ILE A 95 -21.69 20.59 -11.55
C ILE A 95 -22.00 19.56 -12.64
N PRO A 96 -21.96 19.94 -13.94
CA PRO A 96 -22.12 18.99 -15.02
C PRO A 96 -20.95 18.01 -14.93
N GLN A 97 -21.21 16.81 -14.40
CA GLN A 97 -20.30 15.69 -14.56
C GLN A 97 -20.30 15.41 -16.05
N SER A 98 -19.20 15.75 -16.73
CA SER A 98 -19.01 15.43 -18.14
C SER A 98 -19.36 13.95 -18.34
N GLU A 99 -20.34 13.64 -19.18
CA GLU A 99 -20.80 12.26 -19.40
C GLU A 99 -19.66 11.34 -19.87
N GLU A 100 -18.64 11.94 -20.47
CA GLU A 100 -17.36 11.33 -20.77
C GLU A 100 -16.37 11.69 -19.67
N GLN A 101 -16.32 10.86 -18.63
CA GLN A 101 -15.18 10.81 -17.72
C GLN A 101 -13.98 10.26 -18.51
N TYR A 102 -13.40 11.10 -19.37
CA TYR A 102 -12.26 10.75 -20.20
C TYR A 102 -11.04 10.58 -19.29
N ASP A 103 -10.72 9.33 -18.98
CA ASP A 103 -9.49 8.96 -18.30
C ASP A 103 -8.32 9.10 -19.30
N PRO A 104 -7.41 10.08 -19.13
CA PRO A 104 -6.30 10.29 -20.05
C PRO A 104 -5.32 9.11 -20.08
N PHE A 105 -5.41 8.18 -19.12
CA PHE A 105 -4.62 6.95 -19.09
C PHE A 105 -5.39 5.71 -19.55
N ALA A 106 -6.61 5.86 -20.08
CA ALA A 106 -7.41 4.75 -20.57
C ALA A 106 -6.66 3.92 -21.63
N GLU A 107 -5.89 4.57 -22.50
CA GLU A 107 -5.08 3.90 -23.54
C GLU A 107 -3.87 3.14 -22.97
N HIS A 108 -3.23 3.67 -21.93
CA HIS A 108 -2.06 3.06 -21.30
C HIS A 108 -2.40 2.10 -20.16
N ARG A 109 -3.68 1.91 -19.88
CA ARG A 109 -4.11 1.07 -18.78
C ARG A 109 -3.77 -0.39 -19.10
N PRO A 110 -3.01 -1.10 -18.23
CA PRO A 110 -2.79 -2.53 -18.43
C PRO A 110 -4.14 -3.27 -18.40
N ALA A 111 -4.33 -4.23 -19.30
CA ALA A 111 -5.57 -5.02 -19.37
C ALA A 111 -5.92 -5.60 -17.99
N LYS A 112 -7.21 -5.69 -17.66
CA LYS A 112 -7.63 -6.20 -16.34
C LYS A 112 -7.47 -7.71 -16.32
N ILE A 113 -7.33 -8.27 -15.11
CA ILE A 113 -7.26 -9.72 -14.93
C ILE A 113 -8.55 -10.38 -15.42
N ALA A 114 -9.70 -9.71 -15.25
CA ALA A 114 -10.99 -10.18 -15.73
C ALA A 114 -11.04 -10.38 -17.25
N ASP A 115 -10.35 -9.54 -18.01
CA ASP A 115 -10.35 -9.59 -19.49
C ASP A 115 -9.45 -10.72 -20.02
N ARG A 116 -8.54 -11.22 -19.17
CA ARG A 116 -7.60 -12.31 -19.52
C ARG A 116 -8.08 -13.70 -19.07
N GLU A 117 -9.17 -13.78 -18.31
CA GLU A 117 -9.65 -15.03 -17.70
C GLU A 117 -10.81 -15.66 -18.49
N ASP A 118 -10.85 -17.00 -18.54
CA ASP A 118 -11.95 -17.77 -19.14
C ASP A 118 -13.26 -17.67 -18.34
N GLU A 119 -14.40 -17.95 -18.99
CA GLU A 119 -15.74 -17.90 -18.36
C GLU A 119 -15.83 -18.76 -17.09
N TYR A 120 -15.25 -19.97 -17.11
CA TYR A 120 -15.21 -20.86 -15.94
C TYR A 120 -14.46 -20.26 -14.75
N LYS A 121 -13.34 -19.58 -14.99
CA LYS A 121 -12.57 -18.86 -13.94
C LYS A 121 -13.33 -17.65 -13.44
N GLY A 122 -14.11 -16.99 -14.31
CA GLY A 122 -14.98 -15.88 -13.95
C GLY A 122 -16.04 -16.24 -12.89
N ARG A 123 -16.53 -17.48 -12.88
CA ARG A 123 -17.53 -17.96 -11.91
C ARG A 123 -17.07 -17.82 -10.46
N ARG A 124 -15.76 -17.88 -10.19
CA ARG A 124 -15.21 -17.72 -8.84
C ARG A 124 -15.56 -16.39 -8.19
N ARG A 125 -15.75 -15.33 -8.99
CA ARG A 125 -16.12 -14.00 -8.50
C ARG A 125 -17.56 -13.93 -7.99
N GLN A 126 -18.42 -14.82 -8.50
CA GLN A 126 -19.85 -14.86 -8.16
C GLN A 126 -20.14 -15.82 -7.00
N MET A 127 -19.14 -16.59 -6.55
CA MET A 127 -19.31 -17.49 -5.42
C MET A 127 -19.23 -16.72 -4.09
N ILE A 128 -20.22 -16.94 -3.23
CA ILE A 128 -20.27 -16.38 -1.88
C ILE A 128 -19.26 -17.16 -1.02
N ILE A 129 -18.14 -16.51 -0.65
CA ILE A 129 -17.01 -17.13 0.05
C ILE A 129 -17.30 -17.36 1.54
N SER A 130 -18.13 -16.50 2.14
CA SER A 130 -18.52 -16.62 3.54
C SER A 130 -20.03 -16.46 3.68
N PRO A 131 -20.65 -17.07 4.71
CA PRO A 131 -22.03 -16.76 5.08
C PRO A 131 -22.28 -15.24 5.12
N GLU A 132 -23.53 -14.84 4.89
CA GLU A 132 -23.95 -13.45 5.04
C GLU A 132 -23.54 -12.93 6.42
N ARG A 133 -22.79 -11.83 6.45
CA ARG A 133 -22.48 -11.13 7.68
C ARG A 133 -23.67 -10.24 7.98
N LEU A 134 -24.38 -10.50 9.09
CA LEU A 134 -25.37 -9.57 9.64
C LEU A 134 -24.68 -8.21 9.82
N ASP A 135 -25.13 -7.21 9.07
CA ASP A 135 -24.67 -5.83 9.20
C ASP A 135 -25.28 -5.22 10.47
N PRO A 136 -24.48 -4.96 11.52
CA PRO A 136 -25.00 -4.42 12.78
C PRO A 136 -25.55 -2.99 12.66
N PHE A 137 -25.33 -2.32 11.52
CA PHE A 137 -25.85 -0.97 11.26
C PHE A 137 -27.13 -0.97 10.40
N ALA A 138 -27.46 -2.08 9.73
CA ALA A 138 -28.68 -2.20 8.93
C ALA A 138 -29.94 -2.20 9.82
N ASP A 139 -29.87 -2.79 11.01
CA ASP A 139 -30.98 -2.87 11.97
C ASP A 139 -31.48 -1.50 12.45
N VAL A 140 -30.62 -0.47 12.44
CA VAL A 140 -30.98 0.89 12.87
C VAL A 140 -31.94 1.55 11.87
N LEU A 141 -31.79 1.24 10.57
CA LEU A 141 -32.64 1.79 9.51
C LEU A 141 -34.05 1.19 9.52
N TYR A 142 -34.17 -0.11 9.77
CA TYR A 142 -35.49 -0.76 9.88
C TYR A 142 -36.23 -0.35 11.16
N CYS A 143 -35.53 -0.13 12.28
CA CYS A 143 -36.16 0.25 13.54
C CYS A 143 -36.75 1.68 13.53
N THR A 144 -36.11 2.61 12.82
CA THR A 144 -36.61 3.99 12.68
C THR A 144 -37.81 4.09 11.74
N LEU A 145 -37.80 3.37 10.62
CA LEU A 145 -38.92 3.32 9.67
C LEU A 145 -40.20 2.72 10.27
N LEU A 146 -40.08 1.62 11.02
CA LEU A 146 -41.22 1.01 11.73
C LEU A 146 -41.81 1.95 12.79
N ARG A 147 -40.98 2.71 13.53
CA ARG A 147 -41.47 3.69 14.50
C ARG A 147 -42.18 4.89 13.85
N VAL A 148 -41.69 5.37 12.71
CA VAL A 148 -42.34 6.47 11.97
C VAL A 148 -43.66 6.02 11.38
N GLN A 149 -43.74 4.82 10.82
CA GLN A 149 -44.97 4.29 10.22
C GLN A 149 -46.06 4.03 11.28
N GLN A 150 -45.67 3.55 12.47
CA GLN A 150 -46.61 3.34 13.58
C GLN A 150 -47.13 4.66 14.17
N LEU A 151 -46.30 5.71 14.24
CA LEU A 151 -46.72 7.05 14.66
C LEU A 151 -47.69 7.71 13.66
N ILE A 152 -47.54 7.44 12.36
CA ILE A 152 -48.46 7.93 11.32
C ILE A 152 -49.82 7.22 11.41
N LEU A 153 -49.83 5.90 11.62
CA LEU A 153 -51.07 5.13 11.81
C LEU A 153 -51.83 5.51 13.08
N CYS A 154 -51.15 5.81 14.19
CA CYS A 154 -51.80 6.29 15.43
C CYS A 154 -52.28 7.76 15.37
N ARG A 155 -51.95 8.53 14.33
CA ARG A 155 -52.46 9.90 14.12
C ARG A 155 -53.62 9.96 13.13
N LEU A 156 -53.93 8.85 12.46
CA LEU A 156 -55.03 8.74 11.48
C LEU A 156 -56.28 8.02 12.03
N TRP A 157 -56.26 7.63 13.31
CA TRP A 157 -57.40 7.13 14.06
C TRP A 157 -57.48 7.88 15.39
#